data_AF-A0A162QSI0-F1
#
_entry.id   AF-A0A162QSI0-F1
#
_cell.length_a   1.000
_cell.length_b   1.000
_cell.length_c   1.000
_cell.angle_alpha   90.00
_cell.angle_beta   90.00
_cell.angle_gamma   90.00
#
_symmetry.space_group_name_H-M   'P 1'
#
loop_
_entity.id
_entity.type
_entity.pdbx_description
1 polymer ?
#
loop_
_entity_poly.entity_id
_entity_poly.type
_entity_poly.pdbx_seq_one_letter_code
_entity_poly.pdbx_strand_id
1 'polypeptide(L)'
;IQDRLDSLLVKQRHDVTINNAIPGQRLRPDVEFQLSGFRVMVDVVVCHDQPGSMENAYKRKYEKYSSHGRILSLVVGSLGSCHPGNDEIRSILGINGRSWGAFRFKARLAAIQVSMDMVCAHFHHRAPKPEAEDIPSIPVETPYPVD
;
A
#
# COMPACT_ATOMS: atom_id res chain seq x y z
N ILE A 1 -1.11 -1.04 5.42
CA ILE A 1 -2.59 -0.91 5.57
C ILE A 1 -3.21 -2.29 5.77
N GLN A 2 -2.85 -3.28 4.93
CA GLN A 2 -3.22 -4.69 5.06
C GLN A 2 -3.12 -5.25 6.49
N ASP A 3 -1.98 -5.14 7.17
CA ASP A 3 -1.81 -5.66 8.55
C ASP A 3 -2.85 -5.12 9.55
N ARG A 4 -3.29 -3.88 9.33
CA ARG A 4 -4.32 -3.25 10.18
C ARG A 4 -5.71 -3.78 9.87
N LEU A 5 -5.96 -4.13 8.61
CA LEU A 5 -7.21 -4.75 8.16
C LEU A 5 -7.29 -6.19 8.68
N ASP A 6 -6.21 -6.95 8.55
CA ASP A 6 -6.05 -8.27 9.14
C ASP A 6 -6.34 -8.26 10.65
N SER A 7 -5.62 -7.40 11.39
CA SER A 7 -5.84 -7.21 12.83
C SER A 7 -7.28 -6.84 13.19
N LEU A 8 -7.98 -6.11 12.32
CA LEU A 8 -9.38 -5.72 12.55
C LEU A 8 -10.32 -6.90 12.37
N LEU A 9 -10.11 -7.69 11.32
CA LEU A 9 -10.91 -8.86 10.97
C LEU A 9 -10.72 -10.01 11.97
N VAL A 10 -9.48 -10.28 12.39
CA VAL A 10 -9.17 -11.27 13.42
C VAL A 10 -9.87 -10.92 14.74
N LYS A 11 -9.91 -9.64 15.12
CA LYS A 11 -10.66 -9.18 16.31
C LYS A 11 -12.16 -9.41 16.21
N GLN A 12 -12.70 -9.48 15.00
CA GLN A 12 -14.10 -9.83 14.74
C GLN A 12 -14.32 -11.34 14.60
N ARG A 13 -13.29 -12.16 14.84
CA ARG A 13 -13.33 -13.63 14.74
C ARG A 13 -13.57 -14.14 13.32
N HIS A 14 -13.16 -13.37 12.30
CA HIS A 14 -13.05 -13.90 10.96
C HIS A 14 -11.78 -14.76 10.85
N ASP A 15 -11.93 -15.94 10.26
CA ASP A 15 -10.79 -16.73 9.79
C ASP A 15 -10.32 -16.12 8.47
N VAL A 16 -9.10 -15.59 8.47
CA VAL A 16 -8.54 -14.77 7.40
C VAL A 16 -7.30 -15.41 6.82
N THR A 17 -7.18 -15.32 5.50
CA THR A 17 -5.99 -15.70 4.76
C THR A 17 -5.42 -14.46 4.10
N ILE A 18 -4.10 -14.29 4.18
CA ILE A 18 -3.40 -13.09 3.75
C ILE A 18 -2.50 -13.42 2.57
N ASN A 19 -2.57 -12.64 1.49
CA ASN A 19 -1.72 -12.78 0.30
C ASN A 19 -1.71 -14.19 -0.34
N ASN A 20 -2.76 -14.99 -0.10
CA ASN A 20 -2.87 -16.33 -0.65
C ASN A 20 -3.39 -16.30 -2.08
N ALA A 21 -2.91 -17.25 -2.89
CA ALA A 21 -3.41 -17.42 -4.23
C ALA A 21 -4.81 -18.03 -4.21
N ILE A 22 -5.71 -17.48 -5.00
CA ILE A 22 -7.01 -18.08 -5.26
C ILE A 22 -6.75 -19.48 -5.88
N PRO A 23 -7.38 -20.56 -5.38
CA PRO A 23 -7.16 -21.91 -5.90
C PRO A 23 -7.33 -21.98 -7.42
N GLY A 24 -6.33 -22.55 -8.11
CA GLY A 24 -6.31 -22.66 -9.57
C GLY A 24 -5.97 -21.37 -10.32
N GLN A 25 -5.62 -20.29 -9.61
CA GLN A 25 -5.33 -18.98 -10.19
C GLN A 25 -3.98 -18.42 -9.69
N ARG A 26 -3.45 -17.43 -10.40
CA ARG A 26 -2.28 -16.64 -9.96
C ARG A 26 -2.67 -15.38 -9.18
N LEU A 27 -3.96 -15.07 -9.14
CA LEU A 27 -4.50 -13.90 -8.45
C LEU A 27 -4.37 -14.08 -6.93
N ARG A 28 -3.93 -13.02 -6.26
CA ARG A 28 -3.69 -12.96 -4.81
C ARG A 28 -4.33 -11.69 -4.26
N PRO A 29 -5.54 -11.76 -3.68
CA PRO A 29 -6.08 -10.63 -2.93
C PRO A 29 -5.24 -10.42 -1.66
N ASP A 30 -5.21 -9.18 -1.16
CA ASP A 30 -4.53 -8.88 0.08
C ASP A 30 -5.12 -9.67 1.26
N VAL A 31 -6.44 -9.80 1.33
CA VAL A 31 -7.13 -10.57 2.37
C VAL A 31 -8.28 -11.38 1.76
N GLU A 32 -8.42 -12.63 2.17
CA GLU A 32 -9.54 -13.50 1.82
C GLU A 32 -10.11 -14.14 3.09
N PHE A 33 -11.43 -14.20 3.21
CA PHE A 33 -12.14 -14.87 4.31
C PHE A 33 -13.53 -15.35 3.85
N GLN A 34 -14.17 -16.16 4.68
CA GLN A 34 -15.53 -16.64 4.46
C GLN A 34 -16.53 -15.79 5.25
N LEU A 35 -17.61 -15.37 4.59
CA LEU A 35 -18.73 -14.68 5.23
C LEU A 35 -20.04 -15.33 4.78
N SER A 36 -20.76 -15.94 5.73
CA SER A 36 -22.02 -16.65 5.46
C SER A 36 -21.91 -17.68 4.32
N GLY A 37 -20.78 -18.39 4.23
CA GLY A 37 -20.51 -19.40 3.19
C GLY A 37 -20.06 -18.83 1.84
N PHE A 38 -19.93 -17.50 1.71
CA PHE A 38 -19.40 -16.87 0.51
C PHE A 38 -17.94 -16.45 0.71
N ARG A 39 -17.12 -16.72 -0.31
CA ARG A 39 -15.76 -16.17 -0.41
C ARG A 39 -15.83 -14.66 -0.58
N VAL A 40 -15.23 -13.94 0.36
CA VAL A 40 -15.04 -12.50 0.31
C VAL A 40 -13.55 -12.21 0.23
N MET A 41 -13.19 -11.34 -0.70
CA MET A 41 -11.83 -10.87 -0.91
C MET A 41 -11.79 -9.37 -0.66
N VAL A 42 -10.73 -8.88 -0.04
CA VAL A 42 -10.45 -7.46 0.12
C VAL A 42 -9.10 -7.19 -0.50
N ASP A 43 -9.03 -6.17 -1.35
CA ASP A 43 -7.78 -5.74 -1.98
C ASP A 43 -7.58 -4.26 -1.69
N VAL A 44 -6.43 -3.92 -1.12
CA VAL A 44 -6.08 -2.57 -0.71
C VAL A 44 -5.41 -1.86 -1.88
N VAL A 45 -5.84 -0.63 -2.13
CA VAL A 45 -5.25 0.22 -3.16
C VAL A 45 -4.91 1.58 -2.59
N VAL A 46 -3.67 2.00 -2.80
CA VAL A 46 -3.26 3.39 -2.64
C VAL A 46 -3.13 4.00 -4.04
N CYS A 47 -3.86 5.08 -4.32
CA CYS A 47 -3.86 5.75 -5.61
C CYS A 47 -3.84 7.28 -5.46
N HIS A 48 -3.72 8.03 -6.56
CA HIS A 48 -3.89 9.48 -6.52
C HIS A 48 -5.30 9.86 -6.04
N ASP A 49 -5.38 10.95 -5.28
CA ASP A 49 -6.61 11.45 -4.64
C ASP A 49 -7.61 12.09 -5.62
N GLN A 50 -7.26 12.19 -6.89
CA GLN A 50 -8.18 12.67 -7.91
C GLN A 50 -9.40 11.72 -7.99
N PRO A 51 -10.65 12.24 -7.94
CA PRO A 51 -11.85 11.40 -7.91
C PRO A 51 -11.90 10.34 -9.02
N GLY A 52 -11.54 10.72 -10.26
CA GLY A 52 -11.49 9.78 -11.38
C GLY A 52 -10.44 8.67 -11.22
N SER A 53 -9.29 8.96 -10.59
CA SER A 53 -8.27 7.96 -10.27
C SER A 53 -8.79 6.95 -9.25
N MET A 54 -9.45 7.44 -8.19
CA MET A 54 -10.01 6.58 -7.14
C MET A 54 -11.13 5.67 -7.66
N GLU A 55 -12.04 6.22 -8.48
CA GLU A 55 -13.12 5.47 -9.12
C GLU A 55 -12.57 4.39 -10.08
N ASN A 56 -11.57 4.74 -10.88
CA ASN A 56 -10.91 3.80 -11.78
C ASN A 56 -10.18 2.70 -11.00
N ALA A 57 -9.51 3.04 -9.89
CA ALA A 57 -8.87 2.07 -9.02
C ALA A 57 -9.89 1.08 -8.41
N TYR A 58 -11.03 1.58 -7.97
CA TYR A 58 -12.14 0.77 -7.46
C TYR A 58 -12.65 -0.22 -8.53
N LYS A 59 -12.97 0.28 -9.73
CA LYS A 59 -13.47 -0.52 -10.87
C LYS A 59 -12.49 -1.59 -11.33
N ARG A 60 -11.21 -1.24 -11.50
CA ARG A 60 -10.18 -2.19 -11.94
C ARG A 60 -10.06 -3.41 -11.02
N LYS A 61 -10.21 -3.21 -9.70
CA LYS A 61 -10.20 -4.31 -8.74
C LYS A 61 -11.47 -5.15 -8.83
N TYR A 62 -12.61 -4.52 -9.03
CA TYR A 62 -13.85 -5.25 -9.30
C TYR A 62 -13.71 -6.13 -10.54
N GLU A 63 -13.30 -5.57 -11.67
CA GLU A 63 -13.08 -6.31 -12.93
C GLU A 63 -12.09 -7.47 -12.75
N LYS A 64 -10.96 -7.23 -12.05
CA LYS A 64 -9.92 -8.23 -11.81
C LYS A 64 -10.40 -9.47 -11.05
N TYR A 65 -11.31 -9.31 -10.09
CA TYR A 65 -11.68 -10.39 -9.16
C TYR A 65 -13.16 -10.83 -9.27
N SER A 66 -13.99 -10.12 -10.04
CA SER A 66 -15.45 -10.34 -10.11
C SER A 66 -15.88 -11.78 -10.40
N SER A 67 -15.10 -12.54 -11.18
CA SER A 67 -15.38 -13.94 -11.50
C SER A 67 -15.00 -14.96 -10.41
N HIS A 68 -14.37 -14.51 -9.31
CA HIS A 68 -13.77 -15.40 -8.30
C HIS A 68 -14.40 -15.26 -6.90
N GLY A 69 -15.41 -14.41 -6.75
CA GLY A 69 -16.11 -14.17 -5.49
C GLY A 69 -16.46 -12.70 -5.30
N ARG A 70 -16.86 -12.34 -4.08
CA ARG A 70 -17.17 -10.94 -3.76
C ARG A 70 -15.89 -10.19 -3.44
N ILE A 71 -15.54 -9.22 -4.28
CA ILE A 71 -14.40 -8.33 -4.07
C ILE A 71 -14.82 -7.01 -3.42
N LEU A 72 -14.12 -6.63 -2.37
CA LEU A 72 -14.25 -5.39 -1.63
C LEU A 72 -12.98 -4.57 -1.84
N SER A 73 -13.04 -3.57 -2.73
CA SER A 73 -11.89 -2.72 -3.03
C SER A 73 -11.73 -1.66 -1.94
N LEU A 74 -10.69 -1.76 -1.11
CA LEU A 74 -10.37 -0.73 -0.11
C LEU A 74 -9.46 0.32 -0.73
N VAL A 75 -10.04 1.43 -1.21
CA VAL A 75 -9.31 2.45 -1.97
C VAL A 75 -9.02 3.68 -1.10
N VAL A 76 -7.75 4.00 -0.93
CA VAL A 76 -7.25 5.14 -0.15
C VAL A 76 -6.39 6.03 -1.04
N GLY A 77 -6.60 7.34 -0.97
CA GLY A 77 -5.79 8.32 -1.68
C GLY A 77 -4.42 8.50 -1.02
N SER A 78 -3.41 8.79 -1.82
CA SER A 78 -2.04 9.15 -1.41
C SER A 78 -1.97 10.32 -0.42
N LEU A 79 -2.94 11.23 -0.42
CA LEU A 79 -3.09 12.37 0.50
C LEU A 79 -4.15 12.09 1.57
N GLY A 80 -4.60 10.83 1.67
CA GLY A 80 -5.54 10.38 2.68
C GLY A 80 -7.01 10.56 2.29
N SER A 81 -7.37 10.76 1.03
CA SER A 81 -8.77 10.65 0.60
C SER A 81 -9.28 9.22 0.78
N CYS A 82 -10.59 9.03 0.92
CA CYS A 82 -11.20 7.71 1.03
C CYS A 82 -12.32 7.59 0.00
N HIS A 83 -12.35 6.47 -0.73
CA HIS A 83 -13.44 6.21 -1.67
C HIS A 83 -14.76 5.96 -0.91
N PRO A 84 -15.91 6.49 -1.38
CA PRO A 84 -17.20 6.29 -0.72
C PRO A 84 -17.59 4.81 -0.57
N GLY A 85 -17.27 3.99 -1.57
CA GLY A 85 -17.51 2.53 -1.54
C GLY A 85 -16.79 1.79 -0.40
N ASN A 86 -15.79 2.39 0.24
CA ASN A 86 -15.15 1.78 1.41
C ASN A 86 -16.15 1.60 2.57
N ASP A 87 -17.18 2.44 2.70
CA ASP A 87 -18.14 2.31 3.80
C ASP A 87 -19.08 1.11 3.63
N GLU A 88 -19.20 0.53 2.42
CA GLU A 88 -19.86 -0.76 2.22
C GLU A 88 -19.09 -1.89 2.92
N ILE A 89 -17.75 -1.81 2.94
CA ILE A 89 -16.88 -2.80 3.59
C ILE A 89 -17.22 -2.88 5.08
N ARG A 90 -17.42 -1.73 5.74
CA ARG A 90 -17.86 -1.68 7.14
C ARG A 90 -19.16 -2.45 7.35
N SER A 91 -20.16 -2.22 6.49
CA SER A 91 -21.48 -2.83 6.60
C SER A 91 -21.40 -4.34 6.41
N ILE A 92 -20.70 -4.79 5.38
CA ILE A 92 -20.55 -6.21 5.02
C ILE A 92 -19.80 -6.98 6.12
N LEU A 93 -18.77 -6.36 6.70
CA LEU A 93 -17.96 -6.95 7.75
C LEU A 93 -18.55 -6.80 9.16
N GLY A 94 -19.71 -6.15 9.30
CA GLY A 94 -20.31 -5.86 10.61
C GLY A 94 -19.38 -5.06 11.55
N ILE A 95 -18.49 -4.22 11.00
CA ILE A 95 -17.57 -3.41 11.80
C ILE A 95 -18.32 -2.23 12.41
N ASN A 96 -18.24 -2.11 13.74
CA ASN A 96 -18.81 -0.95 14.43
C ASN A 96 -18.14 0.36 13.97
N GLY A 97 -18.89 1.46 14.01
CA GLY A 97 -18.43 2.75 13.47
C GLY A 97 -17.15 3.28 14.12
N ARG A 98 -16.94 3.03 15.42
CA ARG A 98 -15.76 3.47 16.16
C ARG A 98 -14.50 2.76 15.67
N SER A 99 -14.53 1.42 15.60
CA SER A 99 -13.42 0.61 15.09
C SER A 99 -13.13 0.92 13.63
N TRP A 100 -14.17 1.12 12.82
CA TRP A 100 -14.01 1.51 11.42
C TRP A 100 -13.37 2.89 11.25
N GLY A 101 -13.81 3.88 12.03
CA GLY A 101 -13.23 5.23 12.02
C GLY A 101 -11.76 5.23 12.41
N ALA A 102 -11.40 4.48 13.46
CA ALA A 102 -10.02 4.33 13.89
C ALA A 102 -9.15 3.63 12.84
N PHE A 103 -9.69 2.60 12.17
CA PHE A 103 -9.03 1.93 11.06
C PHE A 103 -8.82 2.89 9.88
N ARG A 104 -9.87 3.58 9.42
CA ARG A 104 -9.79 4.56 8.33
C ARG A 104 -8.76 5.63 8.61
N PHE A 105 -8.76 6.21 9.81
CA PHE A 105 -7.76 7.21 10.20
C PHE A 105 -6.33 6.68 10.04
N LYS A 106 -6.06 5.50 10.57
CA LYS A 106 -4.73 4.87 10.48
C LYS A 106 -4.36 4.44 9.05
N ALA A 107 -5.34 4.00 8.25
CA ALA A 107 -5.12 3.65 6.86
C ALA A 107 -4.74 4.88 6.02
N ARG A 108 -5.43 6.01 6.24
CA ARG A 108 -5.11 7.30 5.59
C ARG A 108 -3.70 7.77 5.93
N LEU A 109 -3.33 7.75 7.21
CA LEU A 109 -1.97 8.11 7.63
C LEU A 109 -0.91 7.21 7.00
N ALA A 110 -1.17 5.90 6.93
CA ALA A 110 -0.25 4.97 6.29
C ALA A 110 -0.12 5.22 4.78
N ALA A 111 -1.21 5.58 4.09
CA ALA A 111 -1.16 5.92 2.66
C ALA A 111 -0.31 7.19 2.42
N ILE A 112 -0.48 8.22 3.26
CA ILE A 112 0.33 9.44 3.21
C ILE A 112 1.80 9.13 3.46
N GLN A 113 2.10 8.35 4.50
CA GLN A 113 3.48 7.98 4.84
C GLN A 113 4.16 7.25 3.68
N VAL A 114 3.53 6.19 3.15
CA VAL A 114 4.08 5.44 2.02
C VAL A 114 4.27 6.31 0.79
N SER A 115 3.35 7.25 0.54
CA SER A 115 3.47 8.20 -0.57
C SER A 115 4.64 9.16 -0.39
N MET A 116 4.83 9.69 0.83
CA MET A 116 5.97 10.54 1.15
C MET A 116 7.29 9.80 1.10
N ASP A 117 7.34 8.55 1.58
CA ASP A 117 8.55 7.72 1.51
C ASP A 117 8.99 7.51 0.06
N MET A 118 8.04 7.28 -0.86
CA MET A 118 8.34 7.19 -2.30
C MET A 118 8.87 8.52 -2.87
N VAL A 119 8.31 9.65 -2.48
CA VAL A 119 8.77 10.98 -2.92
C VAL A 119 10.17 11.28 -2.39
N CYS A 120 10.42 11.05 -1.10
CA CYS A 120 11.73 11.20 -0.49
C CYS A 120 12.76 10.29 -1.17
N ALA A 121 12.42 9.01 -1.37
CA ALA A 121 13.28 8.07 -2.09
C ALA A 121 13.60 8.58 -3.50
N HIS A 122 12.63 9.13 -4.23
CA HIS A 122 12.86 9.70 -5.56
C HIS A 122 13.87 10.87 -5.51
N PHE A 123 13.73 11.78 -4.54
CA PHE A 123 14.68 12.88 -4.38
C PHE A 123 16.07 12.41 -3.97
N HIS A 124 16.18 11.41 -3.10
CA HIS A 124 17.48 10.85 -2.70
C HIS A 124 18.19 10.10 -3.84
N HIS A 125 17.45 9.40 -4.71
CA HIS A 125 18.02 8.79 -5.92
C HIS A 125 18.43 9.82 -6.98
N ARG A 126 17.83 11.01 -6.96
CA ARG A 126 18.07 12.09 -7.93
C ARG A 126 18.98 13.18 -7.40
N ALA A 127 19.42 13.10 -6.15
CA ALA A 127 20.49 13.92 -5.63
C ALA A 127 21.71 13.68 -6.54
N PRO A 128 22.42 14.74 -7.00
CA PRO A 128 23.73 14.54 -7.58
C PRO A 128 24.50 13.68 -6.58
N LYS A 129 25.04 12.54 -7.01
CA LYS A 129 26.14 11.95 -6.25
C LYS A 129 27.10 13.12 -6.04
N PRO A 130 27.56 13.42 -4.81
CA PRO A 130 28.74 14.23 -4.71
C PRO A 130 29.75 13.48 -5.57
N GLU A 131 30.05 14.05 -6.74
CA GLU A 131 31.25 13.69 -7.46
C GLU A 131 32.29 13.73 -6.35
N ALA A 132 32.90 12.57 -6.07
CA ALA A 132 34.12 12.59 -5.32
C ALA A 132 34.98 13.55 -6.11
N GLU A 133 35.09 14.80 -5.63
CA GLU A 133 36.05 15.74 -6.13
C GLU A 133 37.35 14.96 -5.99
N ASP A 134 37.84 14.47 -7.13
CA ASP A 134 39.19 13.96 -7.27
C ASP A 134 40.05 15.18 -6.95
N ILE A 135 40.32 15.38 -5.67
CA ILE A 135 41.33 16.31 -5.21
C ILE A 135 42.59 15.83 -5.92
N PRO A 136 43.17 16.62 -6.85
CA PRO A 136 44.38 16.19 -7.51
C PRO A 136 45.42 15.99 -6.42
N SER A 137 45.86 14.75 -6.24
CA SER A 137 46.95 14.44 -5.32
C SER A 137 48.16 15.19 -5.83
N ILE A 138 48.53 16.27 -5.15
CA ILE A 138 49.73 17.05 -5.43
C ILE A 138 50.90 16.06 -5.39
N PRO A 139 51.70 15.92 -6.45
CA PRO A 139 52.85 15.04 -6.39
C PRO A 139 53.84 15.64 -5.39
N VAL A 140 54.09 14.90 -4.30
CA VAL A 140 55.18 15.19 -3.37
C VAL A 140 56.48 14.96 -4.12
N GLU A 141 57.15 16.04 -4.53
CA GLU A 141 58.54 15.98 -4.99
C GLU A 141 59.41 15.52 -3.83
N THR A 142 60.07 14.37 -4.01
CA THR A 142 61.15 13.92 -3.14
C THR A 142 62.47 14.44 -3.72
N PRO A 143 63.34 15.09 -2.93
CA PRO A 143 64.64 15.52 -3.41
C PRO A 143 65.58 14.31 -3.46
N TYR A 144 66.13 14.02 -4.64
CA TYR A 144 67.22 13.05 -4.79
C TYR A 144 68.50 13.59 -4.12
N PRO A 145 69.36 12.71 -3.56
CA PRO A 145 70.64 13.14 -3.03
C PRO A 145 71.60 13.46 -4.18
N VAL A 146 72.33 14.56 -4.03
CA VAL A 146 73.49 14.91 -4.88
C VAL A 146 74.70 14.16 -4.33
N ASP A 147 75.48 13.57 -5.25
CA ASP A 147 76.69 12.78 -5.00
C ASP A 147 77.72 13.44 -4.04
#